data_AF-A0A323UJ63-F1
#
_entry.id   AF-A0A323UJ63-F1
#
_cell.length_a   1.000
_cell.length_b   1.000
_cell.length_c   1.000
_cell.angle_alpha   90.00
_cell.angle_beta   90.00
_cell.angle_gamma   90.00
#
_symmetry.space_group_name_H-M   'P 1'
#
loop_
_entity.id
_entity.type
_entity.pdbx_description
1 polymer ?
#
loop_
_entity_poly.entity_id
_entity_poly.type
_entity_poly.pdbx_seq_one_letter_code
_entity_poly.pdbx_strand_id
1 'polypeptide(L)'
;MLKGTAASDYLRDNWRVQCSARKLGKLAATGEGPKFYIYNNERLYPFSELDAFAEAKLGPLLSQIDAAPQDVAATANVDAAAEKECRQRREKWFRR
;
A
#
# COMPACT_ATOMS: atom_id res chain seq x y z
N MET A 1 -10.63 8.18 8.07
CA MET A 1 -9.63 7.19 8.51
C MET A 1 -9.95 5.86 7.86
N LEU A 2 -8.96 5.15 7.34
CA LEU A 2 -9.12 3.90 6.62
C LEU A 2 -8.52 2.72 7.41
N LYS A 3 -9.16 1.55 7.30
CA LYS A 3 -8.62 0.29 7.82
C LYS A 3 -7.51 -0.23 6.90
N GLY A 4 -6.67 -1.15 7.38
CA GLY A 4 -5.48 -1.60 6.65
C GLY A 4 -5.70 -2.02 5.18
N THR A 5 -6.78 -2.72 4.85
CA THR A 5 -7.11 -3.08 3.45
C THR A 5 -7.47 -1.85 2.62
N ALA A 6 -8.41 -1.04 3.10
CA ALA A 6 -8.80 0.19 2.43
C ALA A 6 -7.65 1.20 2.31
N ALA A 7 -6.76 1.26 3.29
CA ALA A 7 -5.55 2.10 3.26
C ALA A 7 -4.55 1.62 2.20
N SER A 8 -4.40 0.29 2.04
CA SER A 8 -3.61 -0.31 0.96
C SER A 8 -4.18 0.03 -0.42
N ASP A 9 -5.50 -0.07 -0.59
CA ASP A 9 -6.17 0.29 -1.85
C ASP A 9 -6.02 1.79 -2.13
N TYR A 10 -6.23 2.64 -1.12
CA TYR A 10 -6.05 4.09 -1.25
C TYR A 10 -4.65 4.48 -1.72
N LEU A 11 -3.59 3.89 -1.15
CA LEU A 11 -2.21 4.15 -1.57
C LEU A 11 -1.93 3.67 -2.99
N ARG A 12 -2.51 2.55 -3.40
CA ARG A 12 -2.38 2.04 -4.77
C ARG A 12 -3.09 2.97 -5.76
N ASP A 13 -4.31 3.37 -5.45
CA ASP A 13 -5.18 4.03 -6.41
C ASP A 13 -4.84 5.53 -6.54
N ASN A 14 -4.46 6.19 -5.45
CA ASN A 14 -4.13 7.63 -5.44
C ASN A 14 -2.64 7.90 -5.67
N TRP A 15 -1.76 7.11 -5.04
CA TRP A 15 -0.32 7.39 -5.02
C TRP A 15 0.50 6.39 -5.84
N ARG A 16 -0.15 5.40 -6.47
CA ARG A 16 0.50 4.30 -7.22
C ARG A 16 1.53 3.53 -6.36
N VAL A 17 1.40 3.57 -5.04
CA VAL A 17 2.27 2.86 -4.10
C VAL A 17 1.68 1.49 -3.80
N GLN A 18 2.31 0.44 -4.33
CA GLN A 18 1.94 -0.94 -4.02
C GLN A 18 2.45 -1.34 -2.63
N CYS A 19 1.57 -1.33 -1.62
CA CYS A 19 1.88 -1.79 -0.27
C CYS A 19 0.74 -2.63 0.31
N SER A 20 0.96 -3.93 0.50
CA SER A 20 -0.05 -4.80 1.12
C SER A 20 -0.37 -4.37 2.56
N ALA A 21 -1.61 -4.53 2.99
CA ALA A 21 -2.06 -4.20 4.36
C ALA A 21 -1.17 -4.80 5.46
N ARG A 22 -0.64 -6.02 5.25
CA ARG A 22 0.30 -6.67 6.17
C ARG A 22 1.65 -5.96 6.22
N LYS A 23 2.18 -5.54 5.06
CA LYS A 23 3.42 -4.76 4.96
C LYS A 23 3.24 -3.38 5.56
N LEU A 24 2.13 -2.71 5.25
CA LEU A 24 1.73 -1.42 5.82
C LEU A 24 1.68 -1.48 7.36
N GLY A 25 1.04 -2.52 7.89
CA GLY A 25 0.97 -2.76 9.33
C GLY A 25 2.34 -2.99 9.97
N LYS A 26 3.26 -3.67 9.27
CA LYS A 26 4.63 -3.87 9.73
C LYS A 26 5.41 -2.56 9.75
N LEU A 27 5.38 -1.80 8.66
CA LEU A 27 6.06 -0.50 8.55
C LEU A 27 5.59 0.48 9.63
N ALA A 28 4.27 0.55 9.83
CA ALA A 28 3.67 1.37 10.86
C ALA A 28 4.14 0.97 12.27
N ALA A 29 4.30 -0.33 12.54
CA ALA A 29 4.81 -0.82 13.82
C ALA A 29 6.32 -0.60 14.02
N THR A 30 7.11 -0.55 12.93
CA THR A 30 8.56 -0.31 12.97
C THR A 30 8.91 1.18 13.02
N GLY A 31 7.94 2.08 12.82
CA GLY A 31 8.14 3.53 12.84
C GLY A 31 8.55 4.13 11.48
N GLU A 32 8.68 3.31 10.44
CA GLU A 32 8.96 3.73 9.06
C GLU A 32 7.67 3.96 8.23
N GLY A 33 6.51 3.72 8.83
CA GLY A 33 5.20 3.79 8.18
C GLY A 33 4.32 4.94 8.69
N PRO A 34 3.12 5.10 8.09
CA PRO A 34 2.18 6.14 8.51
C PRO A 34 1.73 5.92 9.94
N LYS A 35 1.51 7.00 10.71
CA LYS A 35 0.93 6.85 12.06
C LYS A 35 -0.43 6.20 11.97
N PHE A 36 -0.73 5.40 12.99
CA PHE A 36 -1.98 4.67 13.10
C PHE A 36 -2.59 4.86 14.47
N TYR A 37 -3.91 4.78 14.52
CA TYR A 37 -4.69 4.70 15.73
C TYR A 37 -5.22 3.28 15.88
N ILE A 38 -5.28 2.79 17.12
CA ILE A 38 -5.93 1.51 17.41
C ILE A 38 -7.36 1.82 17.84
N TYR A 39 -8.32 1.31 17.09
CA TYR A 39 -9.74 1.38 17.44
C TYR A 39 -10.35 0.00 17.25
N ASN A 40 -11.02 -0.52 18.27
CA ASN A 40 -11.63 -1.86 18.24
C ASN A 40 -10.67 -2.96 17.77
N ASN A 41 -9.42 -2.96 18.25
CA ASN A 41 -8.34 -3.89 17.86
C ASN A 41 -7.93 -3.84 16.37
N GLU A 42 -8.38 -2.83 15.63
CA GLU A 42 -7.98 -2.59 14.25
C GLU A 42 -7.10 -1.35 14.14
N ARG A 43 -6.16 -1.38 13.18
CA ARG A 43 -5.33 -0.21 12.86
C ARG A 43 -6.08 0.69 11.88
N LEU A 44 -6.27 1.94 12.28
CA LEU A 44 -6.87 3.00 11.50
C LEU A 44 -5.81 4.01 11.08
N TYR A 45 -5.78 4.32 9.80
CA TYR A 45 -4.85 5.24 9.19
C TYR A 45 -5.59 6.51 8.77
N PRO A 46 -5.22 7.71 9.26
CA PRO A 46 -5.75 8.95 8.73
C PRO A 46 -5.18 9.22 7.33
N PHE A 47 -5.95 9.92 6.50
CA PHE A 47 -5.55 10.25 5.12
C PHE A 47 -4.25 11.08 5.10
N SER A 48 -4.16 12.09 5.97
CA SER A 48 -2.98 12.95 6.09
C SER A 48 -1.66 12.19 6.33
N GLU A 49 -1.70 11.13 7.14
CA GLU A 49 -0.49 10.32 7.41
C GLU A 49 -0.22 9.33 6.27
N LEU A 50 -1.24 8.85 5.56
CA LEU A 50 -1.07 8.02 4.36
C LEU A 50 -0.44 8.83 3.23
N ASP A 51 -0.89 10.07 3.03
CA ASP A 51 -0.38 10.99 2.04
C ASP A 51 1.09 11.36 2.37
N ALA A 52 1.38 11.75 3.61
CA ALA A 52 2.74 12.05 4.05
C ALA A 52 3.69 10.83 3.89
N PHE A 53 3.19 9.62 4.17
CA PHE A 53 3.96 8.39 3.93
C PHE A 53 4.22 8.16 2.44
N ALA A 54 3.23 8.38 1.59
CA ALA A 54 3.36 8.23 0.15
C ALA A 54 4.35 9.25 -0.43
N GLU A 55 4.25 10.52 -0.02
CA GLU A 55 5.18 11.60 -0.37
C GLU A 55 6.61 11.25 0.05
N ALA A 56 6.80 10.81 1.30
CA ALA A 56 8.11 10.37 1.78
C ALA A 56 8.66 9.18 0.99
N LYS A 57 7.78 8.30 0.48
CA LYS A 57 8.18 7.12 -0.30
C LYS A 57 8.53 7.42 -1.75
N LEU A 58 7.81 8.34 -2.38
CA LEU A 58 8.05 8.77 -3.76
C LEU A 58 9.25 9.75 -3.84
N GLY A 59 9.65 10.33 -2.71
CA GLY A 59 10.74 11.30 -2.63
C GLY A 59 10.35 12.64 -3.23
N PRO A 60 11.27 13.64 -3.27
CA PRO A 60 11.01 14.90 -3.94
C PRO A 60 10.93 14.67 -5.44
N LEU A 61 9.73 14.35 -5.93
CA LEU A 61 9.41 14.45 -7.34
C LEU A 61 9.39 15.95 -7.65
N LEU A 62 10.35 16.39 -8.47
CA LEU A 62 10.41 17.74 -9.01
C LEU A 62 9.01 18.17 -9.43
N SER A 63 8.63 19.37 -8.95
CA SER A 63 7.51 20.19 -9.39
C SER A 63 6.87 19.77 -10.71
N GLN A 64 5.53 19.79 -10.74
CA GLN A 64 4.66 19.75 -11.93
C GLN A 64 4.07 18.37 -12.29
N ILE A 65 3.01 17.96 -11.58
CA ILE A 65 1.73 17.63 -12.25
C ILE A 65 0.61 18.17 -11.34
N ASP A 66 0.18 19.40 -11.60
CA ASP A 66 -1.16 19.87 -11.29
C ASP A 66 -2.13 19.09 -12.20
N ALA A 67 -3.06 18.33 -11.60
CA ALA A 67 -4.42 18.10 -12.11
C ALA A 67 -5.10 17.00 -11.28
N ALA A 68 -6.25 17.34 -10.71
CA ALA A 68 -7.21 16.39 -10.17
C ALA A 68 -7.79 15.46 -11.27
N PRO A 69 -8.80 14.65 -10.90
CA PRO A 69 -8.81 13.19 -10.85
C PRO A 69 -8.84 12.52 -12.24
N GLN A 70 -8.38 11.26 -12.34
CA GLN A 70 -8.49 10.49 -13.59
C GLN A 70 -9.15 9.12 -13.33
N ASP A 71 -10.44 9.09 -13.67
CA ASP A 71 -11.12 7.94 -14.26
C ASP A 71 -10.22 7.36 -15.37
N VAL A 72 -9.55 6.23 -15.09
CA VAL A 72 -8.89 5.42 -16.13
C VAL A 72 -9.33 3.98 -16.00
N ALA A 73 -10.47 3.71 -16.64
CA ALA A 73 -10.68 2.44 -17.29
C ALA A 73 -9.40 2.02 -18.06
N ALA A 74 -9.08 0.73 -17.99
CA ALA A 74 -8.04 0.03 -18.75
C ALA A 74 -6.57 0.23 -18.32
N THR A 75 -6.11 -0.59 -17.36
CA THR A 75 -5.01 -1.52 -17.67
C THR A 75 -5.07 -2.75 -16.76
N ALA A 76 -5.71 -3.79 -17.30
CA ALA A 76 -5.48 -5.16 -16.86
C ALA A 76 -4.05 -5.60 -17.26
N ASN A 77 -3.54 -6.63 -16.56
CA ASN A 77 -2.30 -7.37 -16.82
C ASN A 77 -0.96 -6.73 -16.40
N VAL A 78 -0.54 -6.96 -15.15
CA VAL A 78 0.85 -7.36 -14.85
C VAL A 78 1.02 -8.19 -13.56
N ASP A 79 0.08 -8.14 -12.61
CA ASP A 79 0.31 -8.73 -11.28
C ASP A 79 0.03 -10.25 -11.14
N ALA A 80 -0.43 -10.94 -12.20
CA ALA A 80 -0.73 -12.37 -12.15
C ALA A 80 0.54 -13.27 -12.08
N ALA A 81 1.72 -12.73 -12.36
CA ALA A 81 2.99 -13.47 -12.29
C ALA A 81 3.59 -13.51 -10.87
N ALA A 82 3.43 -12.44 -10.08
CA ALA A 82 4.05 -12.32 -8.76
C ALA A 82 3.38 -13.20 -7.68
N GLU A 83 2.06 -13.41 -7.75
CA GLU A 83 1.35 -14.29 -6.81
C GLU A 83 1.64 -15.78 -7.03
N LYS A 84 1.89 -16.20 -8.28
CA LYS A 84 2.17 -17.61 -8.60
C LYS A 84 3.52 -18.07 -8.06
N GLU A 85 4.53 -17.20 -8.07
CA GLU A 85 5.87 -17.52 -7.53
C GLU A 85 5.85 -17.64 -6.00
N CYS A 86 5.06 -16.81 -5.31
CA CYS A 86 4.93 -16.85 -3.86
C CYS A 86 4.22 -18.11 -3.35
N ARG A 87 3.25 -18.64 -4.13
CA ARG A 87 2.57 -19.91 -3.82
C ARG A 87 3.51 -21.11 -4.00
N GLN A 88 4.27 -21.17 -5.10
CA GLN A 88 5.26 -22.22 -5.33
C GLN A 88 6.38 -22.26 -4.29
N ARG A 89 6.87 -21.10 -3.83
CA ARG A 89 7.89 -21.03 -2.77
C ARG A 89 7.39 -21.55 -1.42
N ARG A 90 6.10 -21.36 -1.09
CA ARG A 90 5.49 -21.88 0.15
C ARG A 90 5.27 -23.39 0.11
N GLU A 91 4.83 -23.95 -1.00
CA GLU A 91 4.65 -25.40 -1.15
C GLU A 91 5.99 -26.15 -1.16
N LYS A 92 7.03 -25.56 -1.76
CA LYS A 92 8.38 -26.14 -1.80
C LYS A 92 9.05 -26.23 -0.42
N TRP A 93 8.60 -25.43 0.54
CA TRP A 93 9.10 -25.45 1.92
C TRP A 93 8.45 -26.53 2.81
N PHE A 94 7.27 -27.05 2.44
CA PHE A 94 6.52 -28.01 3.24
C PHE A 94 6.72 -29.48 2.84
N ARG A 95 7.46 -29.78 1.76
CA ARG A 95 7.89 -31.15 1.39
C ARG A 95 9.35 -31.42 1.81
N ARG A 96 9.62 -31.50 3.11
CA ARG A 96 10.87 -32.07 3.62
C ARG A 96 10.59 -32.94 4.83
#